data_AF-A0A850SJQ8-F1
#
_entry.id   AF-A0A850SJQ8-F1
#
_cell.length_a   1.000
_cell.length_b   1.000
_cell.length_c   1.000
_cell.angle_alpha   90.00
_cell.angle_beta   90.00
_cell.angle_gamma   90.00
#
_symmetry.space_group_name_H-M   'P 1'
#
loop_
_entity.id
_entity.type
_entity.pdbx_description
1 polymer ?
#
loop_
_entity_poly.entity_id
_entity_poly.type
_entity_poly.pdbx_seq_one_letter_code
_entity_poly.pdbx_strand_id
1 'polypeptide(L)'
;MQSMRKVAPIRDSVKSGIVAGQAAAWAIFGVFLAIDSALLTPPGTFYKVIGMALGQGPATDVYVGFVMHMVTATVIGIIYMTISDRVRALYISSVFKGLATGPMTGAVVWAVLFLPLHFGVILPMLQAMAQGATSADFTIAGQLAEISSAQLAARLVELSGTIVAGALAMHILFGCVLGFLGRLGTSSRELLG
;
A
#
# COMPACT_ATOMS: atom_id res chain seq x y z
N MET A 1 34.07 22.60 11.36
CA MET A 1 33.67 21.75 12.51
C MET A 1 32.57 20.82 12.06
N GLN A 2 32.88 19.53 11.91
CA GLN A 2 31.90 18.50 11.52
C GLN A 2 31.18 18.08 12.80
N SER A 3 29.97 18.59 13.03
CA SER A 3 29.10 18.11 14.10
C SER A 3 28.95 16.60 13.96
N MET A 4 29.46 15.85 14.94
CA MET A 4 29.30 14.40 15.01
C MET A 4 27.79 14.12 15.15
N ARG A 5 27.16 13.74 14.03
CA ARG A 5 25.78 13.27 14.04
C ARG A 5 25.70 12.05 14.95
N LYS A 6 24.95 12.14 16.06
CA LYS A 6 24.54 10.96 16.82
C LYS A 6 23.62 10.12 15.94
N VAL A 7 24.04 8.90 15.63
CA VAL A 7 23.19 7.91 14.97
C VAL A 7 22.11 7.49 15.96
N ALA A 8 20.84 7.57 15.56
CA ALA A 8 19.74 7.17 16.42
C ALA A 8 19.83 5.67 16.76
N PRO A 9 19.53 5.27 18.01
CA PRO A 9 19.39 3.87 18.37
C PRO A 9 18.37 3.17 17.46
N ILE A 10 18.64 1.92 17.07
CA ILE A 10 17.76 1.13 16.17
C ILE A 10 16.32 1.12 16.70
N ARG A 11 16.15 0.93 18.01
CA ARG A 11 14.85 0.92 18.68
C ARG A 11 14.03 2.18 18.39
N ASP A 12 14.67 3.34 18.36
CA ASP A 12 13.96 4.59 18.14
C ASP A 12 13.56 4.71 16.67
N SER A 13 14.47 4.40 15.73
CA SER A 13 14.17 4.29 14.29
C SER A 13 12.96 3.39 14.04
N VAL A 14 12.93 2.20 14.66
CA VAL A 14 11.83 1.23 14.54
C VAL A 14 10.52 1.82 15.04
N LYS A 15 10.48 2.43 16.23
CA LYS A 15 9.25 3.03 16.79
C LYS A 15 8.65 4.09 15.87
N SER A 16 9.47 5.03 15.39
CA SER A 16 8.97 6.05 14.45
C SER A 16 8.59 5.46 13.11
N GLY A 17 9.28 4.40 12.67
CA GLY A 17 8.97 3.72 11.42
C GLY A 17 7.60 3.06 11.46
N ILE A 18 7.28 2.40 12.57
CA ILE A 18 5.95 1.81 12.81
C ILE A 18 4.87 2.90 12.73
N VAL A 19 5.03 4.00 13.48
CA VAL A 19 4.05 5.09 13.50
C VAL A 19 3.88 5.74 12.13
N ALA A 20 5.00 6.06 11.46
CA ALA A 20 4.96 6.69 10.14
C ALA A 20 4.34 5.77 9.08
N GLY A 21 4.69 4.48 9.08
CA GLY A 21 4.13 3.48 8.16
C GLY A 21 2.63 3.29 8.36
N GLN A 22 2.19 3.12 9.61
CA GLN A 22 0.77 2.92 9.91
C GLN A 22 -0.07 4.16 9.59
N ALA A 23 0.39 5.35 9.95
CA ALA A 23 -0.35 6.57 9.64
C ALA A 23 -0.39 6.85 8.13
N ALA A 24 0.68 6.52 7.38
CA ALA A 24 0.65 6.57 5.92
C ALA A 24 -0.34 5.55 5.32
N ALA A 25 -0.43 4.34 5.87
CA ALA A 25 -1.42 3.33 5.46
C ALA A 25 -2.85 3.79 5.71
N TRP A 26 -3.12 4.38 6.87
CA TRP A 26 -4.43 4.97 7.19
C TRP A 26 -4.79 6.15 6.29
N ALA A 27 -3.80 6.99 5.95
CA ALA A 27 -4.02 8.12 5.06
C ALA A 27 -4.51 7.69 3.66
N ILE A 28 -3.94 6.61 3.12
CA ILE A 28 -4.35 6.09 1.80
C ILE A 28 -5.57 5.16 1.88
N PHE A 29 -5.88 4.57 3.04
CA PHE A 29 -7.05 3.70 3.22
C PHE A 29 -8.36 4.39 2.82
N GLY A 30 -8.58 5.62 3.29
CA GLY A 30 -9.78 6.39 2.92
C GLY A 30 -9.85 6.69 1.42
N VAL A 31 -8.69 6.87 0.79
CA VAL A 31 -8.61 7.12 -0.66
C VAL A 31 -8.92 5.86 -1.45
N PHE A 32 -8.51 4.66 -0.99
CA PHE A 32 -8.88 3.39 -1.62
C PHE A 32 -10.39 3.18 -1.64
N LEU A 33 -11.09 3.45 -0.54
CA LEU A 33 -12.56 3.34 -0.49
C LEU A 33 -13.24 4.30 -1.48
N ALA A 34 -12.71 5.51 -1.63
CA ALA A 34 -13.21 6.47 -2.61
C ALA A 34 -12.94 6.03 -4.05
N ILE A 35 -11.75 5.50 -4.33
CA ILE A 35 -11.39 4.98 -5.66
C ILE A 35 -12.27 3.77 -6.03
N ASP A 36 -12.52 2.86 -5.10
CA ASP A 36 -13.43 1.73 -5.32
C ASP A 36 -14.81 2.23 -5.80
N SER A 37 -15.36 3.24 -5.12
CA SER A 37 -16.63 3.84 -5.53
C SER A 37 -16.57 4.51 -6.91
N ALA A 38 -15.46 5.18 -7.24
CA ALA A 38 -15.27 5.83 -8.54
C ALA A 38 -15.08 4.83 -9.69
N LEU A 39 -14.54 3.65 -9.42
CA LEU A 39 -14.37 2.57 -10.39
C LEU A 39 -15.60 1.66 -10.52
N LEU A 40 -16.68 1.96 -9.76
CA LEU A 40 -17.90 1.16 -9.65
C LEU A 40 -17.63 -0.26 -9.13
N THR A 41 -16.62 -0.41 -8.27
CA THR A 41 -16.31 -1.66 -7.57
C THR A 41 -16.76 -1.60 -6.12
N PRO A 42 -17.09 -2.75 -5.49
CA PRO A 42 -17.43 -2.79 -4.07
C PRO A 42 -16.31 -2.19 -3.20
N PRO A 43 -16.61 -1.41 -2.15
CA PRO A 43 -15.60 -0.90 -1.25
C PRO A 43 -14.74 -2.02 -0.63
N GLY A 44 -13.43 -1.84 -0.61
CA GLY A 44 -12.48 -2.85 -0.15
C GLY A 44 -12.08 -3.85 -1.23
N THR A 45 -12.41 -3.62 -2.51
CA THR A 45 -12.06 -4.51 -3.62
C THR A 45 -10.55 -4.73 -3.71
N PHE A 46 -9.74 -3.68 -3.56
CA PHE A 46 -8.27 -3.81 -3.57
C PHE A 46 -7.75 -4.75 -2.47
N TYR A 47 -8.36 -4.72 -1.28
CA TYR A 47 -8.01 -5.64 -0.19
C TYR A 47 -8.54 -7.05 -0.46
N LYS A 48 -9.77 -7.19 -0.97
CA LYS A 48 -10.37 -8.49 -1.36
C LYS A 48 -9.45 -9.24 -2.31
N VAL A 49 -8.89 -8.57 -3.31
CA VAL A 49 -7.99 -9.18 -4.31
C VAL A 49 -6.74 -9.78 -3.70
N ILE A 50 -6.17 -9.15 -2.67
CA ILE A 50 -5.02 -9.69 -1.95
C ILE A 50 -5.41 -10.95 -1.17
N GLY A 51 -6.56 -10.94 -0.48
CA GLY A 51 -7.07 -12.12 0.24
C GLY A 51 -7.39 -13.30 -0.68
N MET A 52 -8.01 -13.03 -1.84
CA MET A 52 -8.28 -14.02 -2.88
C MET A 52 -6.98 -14.66 -3.38
N ALA A 53 -5.94 -13.86 -3.61
CA ALA A 53 -4.63 -14.36 -4.03
C ALA A 53 -3.94 -15.24 -2.96
N LEU A 54 -4.30 -15.06 -1.69
CA LEU A 54 -3.85 -15.89 -0.57
C LEU A 54 -4.78 -17.09 -0.28
N GLY A 55 -5.82 -17.30 -1.08
CA GLY A 55 -6.72 -18.45 -1.01
C GLY A 55 -7.54 -18.55 0.28
N GLN A 56 -7.88 -17.41 0.92
CA GLN A 56 -8.58 -17.41 2.22
C GLN A 56 -10.06 -17.74 2.08
N GLY A 57 -10.74 -17.07 1.14
CA GLY A 57 -12.14 -17.28 0.81
C GLY A 57 -13.02 -16.06 1.08
N PRO A 58 -14.23 -15.99 0.46
CA PRO A 58 -14.98 -14.75 0.31
C PRO A 58 -15.31 -14.01 1.61
N ALA A 59 -15.51 -14.75 2.70
CA ALA A 59 -15.84 -14.19 4.02
C ALA A 59 -14.66 -13.45 4.67
N THR A 60 -13.42 -13.83 4.34
CA THR A 60 -12.20 -13.36 5.01
C THR A 60 -11.27 -12.54 4.10
N ASP A 61 -11.45 -12.60 2.79
CA ASP A 61 -10.52 -12.03 1.81
C ASP A 61 -10.22 -10.53 2.05
N VAL A 62 -11.25 -9.73 2.31
CA VAL A 62 -11.09 -8.28 2.57
C VAL A 62 -10.28 -8.04 3.84
N TYR A 63 -10.56 -8.78 4.92
CA TYR A 63 -9.90 -8.60 6.21
C TYR A 63 -8.42 -9.02 6.14
N VAL A 64 -8.13 -10.17 5.52
CA VAL A 64 -6.75 -10.64 5.36
C VAL A 64 -5.96 -9.68 4.48
N GLY A 65 -6.54 -9.22 3.36
CA GLY A 65 -5.87 -8.25 2.50
C GLY A 65 -5.58 -6.92 3.21
N PHE A 66 -6.52 -6.44 4.02
CA PHE A 66 -6.33 -5.23 4.82
C PHE A 66 -5.22 -5.39 5.87
N VAL A 67 -5.19 -6.50 6.60
CA VAL A 67 -4.14 -6.79 7.59
C VAL A 67 -2.78 -6.90 6.90
N MET A 68 -2.70 -7.60 5.77
CA MET A 68 -1.47 -7.70 4.98
C MET A 68 -0.96 -6.34 4.50
N HIS A 69 -1.87 -5.45 4.09
CA HIS A 69 -1.52 -4.07 3.74
C HIS A 69 -0.93 -3.31 4.94
N MET A 70 -1.56 -3.39 6.12
CA MET A 70 -1.07 -2.75 7.34
C MET A 70 0.30 -3.28 7.78
N VAL A 71 0.50 -4.60 7.75
CA VAL A 71 1.79 -5.22 8.08
C VAL A 71 2.87 -4.75 7.10
N THR A 72 2.57 -4.76 5.80
CA THR A 72 3.50 -4.34 4.76
C THR A 72 3.89 -2.86 4.93
N ALA A 73 2.92 -1.99 5.19
CA ALA A 73 3.19 -0.57 5.44
C ALA A 73 4.05 -0.34 6.68
N THR A 74 3.83 -1.11 7.76
CA THR A 74 4.67 -1.09 8.96
C THR A 74 6.11 -1.47 8.64
N VAL A 75 6.32 -2.56 7.90
CA VAL A 75 7.66 -3.03 7.50
C VAL A 75 8.37 -1.98 6.65
N ILE A 76 7.68 -1.41 5.67
CA ILE A 76 8.23 -0.33 4.83
C ILE A 76 8.62 0.88 5.67
N GLY A 77 7.77 1.28 6.63
CA GLY A 77 8.05 2.42 7.51
C GLY A 77 9.28 2.19 8.40
N ILE A 78 9.45 0.98 8.94
CA ILE A 78 10.64 0.59 9.71
C ILE A 78 11.90 0.67 8.83
N ILE A 79 11.84 0.11 7.62
CA ILE A 79 12.96 0.13 6.68
C ILE A 79 13.33 1.58 6.32
N TYR A 80 12.34 2.39 5.95
CA TYR A 80 12.53 3.78 5.57
C TYR A 80 13.19 4.61 6.68
N MET A 81 12.73 4.49 7.93
CA MET A 81 13.36 5.19 9.06
C MET A 81 14.76 4.66 9.38
N THR A 82 14.93 3.34 9.37
CA THR A 82 16.22 2.72 9.71
C THR A 82 17.31 3.12 8.72
N ILE A 83 16.99 3.14 7.43
CA ILE A 83 17.88 3.56 6.35
C ILE A 83 18.12 5.07 6.41
N SER A 84 17.06 5.88 6.54
CA SER A 84 17.18 7.34 6.60
C SER A 84 18.07 7.82 7.76
N ASP A 85 17.99 7.17 8.92
CA ASP A 85 18.81 7.52 10.09
C ASP A 85 20.31 7.16 9.91
N ARG A 86 20.63 6.19 9.05
CA ARG A 86 21.99 5.63 8.88
C ARG A 86 22.70 6.12 7.62
N VAL A 87 21.95 6.41 6.55
CA VAL A 87 22.50 6.84 5.27
C VAL A 87 22.53 8.37 5.21
N ARG A 88 23.74 8.95 5.15
CA ARG A 88 23.93 10.42 5.17
C ARG A 88 23.09 11.14 4.10
N ALA A 89 23.03 10.59 2.89
CA ALA A 89 22.28 11.16 1.78
C ALA A 89 20.77 11.21 2.06
N LEU A 90 20.22 10.20 2.73
CA LEU A 90 18.78 10.02 2.96
C LEU A 90 18.29 10.62 4.29
N TYR A 91 19.21 11.04 5.16
CA TYR A 91 18.83 11.65 6.43
C TYR A 91 17.90 12.86 6.26
N ILE A 92 16.80 12.81 7.01
CA ILE A 92 15.69 13.76 6.93
C ILE A 92 15.98 14.95 7.85
N SER A 93 16.78 15.89 7.34
CA SER A 93 17.16 17.12 8.05
C SER A 93 16.11 18.23 7.99
N SER A 94 15.16 18.15 7.05
CA SER A 94 14.13 19.17 6.86
C SER A 94 12.85 18.54 6.32
N VAL A 95 11.73 19.25 6.45
CA VAL A 95 10.42 18.82 5.92
C VAL A 95 10.50 18.62 4.40
N PHE A 96 11.13 19.55 3.68
CA PHE A 96 11.34 19.43 2.23
C PHE A 96 12.10 18.16 1.85
N LYS A 97 13.14 17.80 2.62
CA LYS A 97 13.91 16.57 2.36
C LYS A 97 13.12 15.30 2.70
N GLY A 98 12.28 15.34 3.73
CA GLY A 98 11.32 14.27 4.03
C GLY A 98 10.32 14.10 2.89
N LEU A 99 9.75 15.20 2.40
CA LEU A 99 8.81 15.21 1.27
C LEU A 99 9.46 14.88 -0.08
N ALA A 100 10.78 14.93 -0.20
CA ALA A 100 11.49 14.42 -1.37
C ALA A 100 11.75 12.91 -1.26
N THR A 101 12.31 12.47 -0.14
CA THR A 101 12.70 11.05 0.08
C THR A 101 11.51 10.12 0.25
N GLY A 102 10.40 10.62 0.80
CA GLY A 102 9.16 9.89 0.97
C GLY A 102 8.54 9.42 -0.37
N PRO A 103 8.17 10.32 -1.29
CA PRO A 103 7.66 9.99 -2.62
C PRO A 103 8.59 9.10 -3.44
N MET A 104 9.92 9.32 -3.36
CA MET A 104 10.89 8.43 -3.99
C MET A 104 10.80 7.02 -3.41
N THR A 105 10.66 6.89 -2.09
CA THR A 105 10.44 5.59 -1.43
C THR A 105 9.12 4.96 -1.90
N GLY A 106 8.05 5.76 -2.01
CA GLY A 106 6.77 5.34 -2.57
C GLY A 106 6.90 4.77 -3.99
N ALA A 107 7.57 5.50 -4.88
CA ALA A 107 7.82 5.05 -6.26
C ALA A 107 8.66 3.75 -6.30
N VAL A 108 9.65 3.61 -5.40
CA VAL A 108 10.44 2.37 -5.26
C VAL A 108 9.56 1.22 -4.80
N VAL A 109 8.71 1.41 -3.79
CA VAL A 109 7.76 0.38 -3.31
C VAL A 109 6.81 -0.03 -4.44
N TRP A 110 6.30 0.95 -5.20
CA TRP A 110 5.46 0.67 -6.36
C TRP A 110 6.20 -0.19 -7.39
N ALA A 111 7.42 0.19 -7.76
CA ALA A 111 8.19 -0.53 -8.77
C ALA A 111 8.64 -1.93 -8.32
N VAL A 112 9.06 -2.08 -7.06
CA VAL A 112 9.72 -3.29 -6.54
C VAL A 112 8.74 -4.27 -5.92
N LEU A 113 7.65 -3.81 -5.31
CA LEU A 113 6.67 -4.68 -4.66
C LEU A 113 5.37 -4.75 -5.44
N PHE A 114 4.79 -3.60 -5.80
CA PHE A 114 3.46 -3.59 -6.44
C PHE A 114 3.51 -4.15 -7.87
N LEU A 115 4.43 -3.72 -8.74
CA LEU A 115 4.47 -4.21 -10.13
C LEU A 115 4.69 -5.72 -10.24
N PRO A 116 5.65 -6.34 -9.53
CA PRO A 116 5.84 -7.79 -9.60
C PRO A 116 4.64 -8.55 -9.03
N LEU A 117 4.02 -8.05 -7.95
CA LEU A 117 2.83 -8.66 -7.38
C LEU A 117 1.63 -8.54 -8.34
N HIS A 118 1.43 -7.37 -8.94
CA HIS A 118 0.33 -7.13 -9.87
C HIS A 118 0.44 -7.99 -11.12
N PHE A 119 1.57 -7.92 -11.83
CA PHE A 119 1.73 -8.63 -13.10
C PHE A 119 2.07 -10.12 -12.91
N GLY A 120 2.73 -10.50 -11.82
CA GLY A 120 3.16 -11.86 -11.57
C GLY A 120 2.12 -12.73 -10.87
N VAL A 121 1.24 -12.14 -10.05
CA VAL A 121 0.29 -12.90 -9.23
C VAL A 121 -1.15 -12.48 -9.49
N ILE A 122 -1.45 -11.19 -9.30
CA ILE A 122 -2.84 -10.71 -9.30
C ILE A 122 -3.47 -10.78 -10.70
N LEU A 123 -2.81 -10.24 -11.72
CA LEU A 123 -3.37 -10.19 -13.07
C LEU A 123 -3.60 -11.59 -13.67
N PRO A 124 -2.64 -12.55 -13.58
CA PRO A 124 -2.90 -13.93 -14.01
C PRO A 124 -4.05 -14.60 -13.26
N MET A 125 -4.15 -14.41 -11.94
CA MET A 125 -5.25 -14.93 -11.13
C MET A 125 -6.60 -14.37 -11.61
N LEU A 126 -6.70 -13.06 -11.79
CA LEU A 126 -7.93 -12.42 -12.26
C LEU A 126 -8.30 -12.86 -13.68
N GLN A 127 -7.31 -13.05 -14.57
CA GLN A 127 -7.55 -13.60 -15.91
C GLN A 127 -8.08 -15.03 -15.85
N ALA A 128 -7.53 -15.90 -15.00
CA ALA A 128 -8.03 -17.26 -14.81
C ALA A 128 -9.47 -17.27 -14.27
N MET A 129 -9.79 -16.41 -13.31
CA MET A 129 -11.15 -16.25 -12.78
C MET A 129 -12.13 -15.70 -13.82
N ALA A 130 -11.69 -14.76 -14.66
CA ALA A 130 -12.50 -14.21 -15.74
C ALA A 130 -12.75 -15.23 -16.86
N GLN A 131 -11.79 -16.11 -17.14
CA GLN A 131 -11.90 -17.19 -18.14
C GLN A 131 -12.74 -18.38 -17.64
N GLY A 132 -12.69 -18.66 -16.33
CA GLY A 132 -13.54 -19.64 -15.67
C GLY A 132 -15.04 -19.30 -15.67
N ALA A 133 -15.41 -18.10 -16.14
CA ALA A 133 -16.79 -17.64 -16.29
C ALA A 133 -17.59 -18.32 -17.42
N THR A 134 -17.19 -19.52 -17.86
CA THR A 134 -17.92 -20.30 -18.86
C THR A 134 -18.90 -21.28 -18.21
N SER A 135 -20.19 -20.96 -18.35
CA SER A 135 -21.36 -21.89 -18.35
C SER A 135 -21.78 -22.65 -17.07
N ALA A 136 -21.89 -22.00 -15.90
CA ALA A 136 -22.58 -22.63 -14.75
C ALA A 136 -23.38 -21.71 -13.79
N ASP A 137 -23.16 -20.40 -13.73
CA ASP A 137 -23.77 -19.55 -12.66
C ASP A 137 -24.94 -18.65 -13.09
N PHE A 138 -25.57 -18.91 -14.24
CA PHE A 138 -26.83 -18.24 -14.57
C PHE A 138 -28.00 -18.89 -13.81
N THR A 139 -28.10 -18.61 -12.51
CA THR A 139 -29.33 -18.92 -11.74
C THR A 139 -30.02 -17.62 -11.34
N ILE A 140 -31.25 -17.48 -11.83
CA ILE A 140 -32.19 -16.39 -11.60
C ILE A 140 -32.66 -16.44 -10.13
N ALA A 141 -31.86 -15.89 -9.21
CA ALA A 141 -32.29 -15.65 -7.82
C ALA A 141 -31.34 -14.64 -7.13
N GLY A 142 -31.54 -13.34 -7.33
CA GLY A 142 -30.80 -12.35 -6.55
C GLY A 142 -30.76 -10.96 -7.13
N GLN A 143 -31.92 -10.34 -7.34
CA GLN A 143 -32.04 -8.96 -7.81
C GLN A 143 -31.65 -7.92 -6.72
N LEU A 144 -30.68 -8.24 -5.86
CA LEU A 144 -30.09 -7.39 -4.83
C LEU A 144 -28.60 -7.72 -4.51
N ALA A 145 -27.93 -8.61 -5.28
CA ALA A 145 -26.77 -9.36 -4.82
C ALA A 145 -25.45 -9.03 -5.57
N GLU A 146 -24.35 -8.97 -4.81
CA GLU A 146 -22.93 -8.99 -5.17
C GLU A 146 -22.59 -9.19 -6.67
N ILE A 147 -21.75 -8.31 -7.24
CA ILE A 147 -21.03 -8.60 -8.49
C ILE A 147 -20.34 -9.96 -8.32
N SER A 148 -20.61 -10.93 -9.20
CA SER A 148 -19.99 -12.25 -9.09
C SER A 148 -18.46 -12.09 -9.15
N SER A 149 -17.72 -12.95 -8.45
CA SER A 149 -16.25 -12.84 -8.39
C SER A 149 -15.61 -12.88 -9.78
N ALA A 150 -16.25 -13.56 -10.73
CA ALA A 150 -15.87 -13.60 -12.14
C ALA A 150 -16.11 -12.26 -12.88
N GLN A 151 -17.26 -11.60 -12.66
CA GLN A 151 -17.55 -10.29 -13.24
C GLN A 151 -16.61 -9.20 -12.67
N LEU A 152 -16.35 -9.26 -11.36
CA LEU A 152 -15.37 -8.38 -10.71
C LEU A 152 -13.97 -8.59 -11.30
N ALA A 153 -13.56 -9.85 -11.48
CA ALA A 153 -12.27 -10.18 -12.08
C ALA A 153 -12.15 -9.65 -13.52
N ALA A 154 -13.15 -9.85 -14.36
CA ALA A 154 -13.17 -9.32 -15.73
C ALA A 154 -13.01 -7.80 -15.76
N ARG A 155 -13.73 -7.09 -14.88
CA ARG A 155 -13.65 -5.64 -14.76
C ARG A 155 -12.27 -5.16 -14.28
N LEU A 156 -11.67 -5.84 -13.32
CA LEU A 156 -10.32 -5.50 -12.83
C LEU A 156 -9.23 -5.79 -13.87
N VAL A 157 -9.41 -6.82 -14.72
CA VAL A 157 -8.53 -7.08 -15.86
C VAL A 157 -8.63 -5.95 -16.89
N GLU A 158 -9.86 -5.52 -17.24
CA GLU A 158 -10.09 -4.39 -18.14
C GLU A 158 -9.46 -3.09 -17.60
N LEU A 159 -9.62 -2.83 -16.30
CA LEU A 159 -9.08 -1.65 -15.63
C LEU A 159 -7.60 -1.75 -15.24
N SER A 160 -6.91 -2.85 -15.58
CA SER A 160 -5.54 -3.13 -15.11
C SER A 160 -4.56 -1.97 -15.37
N GLY A 161 -4.63 -1.32 -16.54
CA GLY A 161 -3.80 -0.14 -16.85
C GLY A 161 -4.07 1.06 -15.93
N THR A 162 -5.35 1.36 -15.68
CA THR A 162 -5.77 2.42 -14.75
C THR A 162 -5.38 2.08 -13.31
N ILE A 163 -5.48 0.81 -12.91
CA ILE A 163 -5.07 0.34 -11.58
C ILE A 163 -3.56 0.55 -11.40
N VAL A 164 -2.73 0.21 -12.39
CA VAL A 164 -1.27 0.39 -12.32
C VAL A 164 -0.88 1.87 -12.20
N ALA A 165 -1.49 2.72 -13.02
CA ALA A 165 -1.24 4.17 -13.00
C ALA A 165 -1.75 4.82 -11.69
N GLY A 166 -2.97 4.46 -11.25
CA GLY A 166 -3.54 4.91 -10.00
C GLY A 166 -2.74 4.45 -8.79
N ALA A 167 -2.22 3.21 -8.83
CA ALA A 167 -1.35 2.69 -7.78
C ALA A 167 -0.06 3.51 -7.65
N LEU A 168 0.56 3.97 -8.74
CA LEU A 168 1.73 4.84 -8.64
C LEU A 168 1.41 6.12 -7.87
N ALA A 169 0.27 6.76 -8.19
CA ALA A 169 -0.18 7.96 -7.49
C ALA A 169 -0.42 7.70 -6.00
N MET A 170 -1.06 6.58 -5.65
CA MET A 170 -1.29 6.19 -4.25
C MET A 170 0.01 5.90 -3.50
N HIS A 171 0.99 5.27 -4.14
CA HIS A 171 2.28 4.99 -3.53
C HIS A 171 3.11 6.27 -3.33
N ILE A 172 3.02 7.22 -4.26
CA ILE A 172 3.60 8.55 -4.08
C ILE A 172 2.95 9.27 -2.88
N LEU A 173 1.61 9.24 -2.78
CA LEU A 173 0.88 9.82 -1.64
C LEU A 173 1.26 9.16 -0.31
N PHE A 174 1.31 7.83 -0.28
CA PHE A 174 1.84 7.06 0.85
C PHE A 174 3.24 7.53 1.24
N GLY A 175 4.13 7.66 0.25
CA GLY A 175 5.48 8.16 0.41
C GLY A 175 5.52 9.57 1.00
N CYS A 176 4.68 10.50 0.52
CA CYS A 176 4.57 11.85 1.06
C CYS A 176 4.30 11.83 2.57
N VAL A 177 3.27 11.08 3.00
CA VAL A 177 2.87 10.99 4.41
C VAL A 177 3.95 10.32 5.23
N LEU A 178 4.54 9.23 4.72
CA LEU A 178 5.64 8.51 5.36
C LEU A 178 6.84 9.43 5.61
N GLY A 179 7.25 10.20 4.59
CA GLY A 179 8.39 11.12 4.68
C GLY A 179 8.14 12.30 5.63
N PHE A 180 6.92 12.84 5.62
CA PHE A 180 6.51 13.91 6.53
C PHE A 180 6.52 13.43 7.99
N LEU A 181 5.89 12.30 8.29
CA LEU A 181 5.87 11.73 9.64
C LEU A 181 7.26 11.25 10.07
N GLY A 182 8.06 10.78 9.12
CA GLY A 182 9.46 10.49 9.33
C GLY A 182 10.23 11.70 9.84
N ARG A 183 10.02 12.89 9.27
CA ARG A 183 10.62 14.14 9.75
C ARG A 183 10.13 14.50 11.16
N LEU A 184 8.85 14.34 11.46
CA LEU A 184 8.34 14.60 12.81
C LEU A 184 9.00 13.67 13.84
N GLY A 185 9.20 12.40 13.47
CA GLY A 185 9.91 11.42 14.27
C GLY A 185 11.37 11.80 14.52
N THR A 186 12.12 12.20 13.48
CA THR A 186 13.51 12.64 13.65
C THR A 186 13.60 13.93 14.47
N SER A 187 12.72 14.91 14.21
CA SER A 187 12.70 16.20 14.92
C SER A 187 12.41 16.05 16.41
N SER A 188 11.47 15.17 16.76
CA SER A 188 11.11 14.95 18.16
C SER A 188 12.28 14.39 18.97
N ARG A 189 13.11 13.53 18.35
CA ARG A 189 14.31 12.99 19.00
C ARG A 189 15.44 14.02 19.11
N GLU A 190 15.57 14.90 18.12
CA GLU A 190 16.54 16.02 18.17
C GLU A 190 16.22 17.01 19.30
N LEU A 191 14.95 17.17 19.68
CA LEU A 191 14.51 18.06 20.76
C LEU A 191 14.57 17.44 22.16
N LEU A 192 14.48 16.10 22.25
CA LEU A 192 14.39 15.37 23.53
C LEU A 192 15.69 14.67 23.95
N GLY A 193 16.72 14.68 23.09
CA GLY A 193 18.01 14.02 23.32
C GLY A 193 19.17 14.99 23.56
#